data_AF-A0A075AWT7-F1
#
_entry.id   AF-A0A075AWT7-F1
#
_cell.length_a   1.000
_cell.length_b   1.000
_cell.length_c   1.000
_cell.angle_alpha   90.00
_cell.angle_beta   90.00
_cell.angle_gamma   90.00
#
_symmetry.space_group_name_H-M   'P 1'
#
loop_
_entity.id
_entity.type
_entity.pdbx_description
1 polymer ?
#
loop_
_entity_poly.entity_id
_entity_poly.type
_entity_poly.pdbx_seq_one_letter_code
_entity_poly.pdbx_strand_id
1 'polypeptide(L)'
;MKRKLSASNDLTVCFTSFVADAFIRDRIMFCKELFPYPLNDYEIKTFYVRQCYIDVFELLTARIERGKKKFGISGTPGVGKSMFFLYILFRVLKGESSFKPKKIMYQNDLEFLCYEFSTENELIVKKYSRHEAYMDTVLQKADTLYIIDGNEGSPISSRCITVFISSPGSNDYKRFIMQNMATEWYFPVWTLDELKACRDNCYQGLPEEFLKERYLMFGGIARFIFWDWIDQIDRNGIPQKLATDLECALNDETAVRNIVRPPQLLKVFNTIHSLLHIIVDRNYRYSKVGVASDYIAHEICVRHYNYMISHLQTFLGGSPSVISRHLFEIYGNRVFSMGGKKLNCRDLQNENNQESFEIYLQKFDLPTTSFRQNTIPLALPTSYYETSDDDTFPAIDAISPQGMFQFTVESEHPIRGIQVLKKVCKLFKDQQKEPKLFFVVPTHQFSSFKKQVFVGKSGNSSVQEIQELKQYVLELPVGIK
;
A
#
# COMPACT_ATOMS: atom_id res chain seq x y z
N MET A 1 8.38 5.36 17.85
CA MET A 1 9.86 5.34 17.89
C MET A 1 10.35 6.77 18.06
N LYS A 2 10.45 7.28 19.30
CA LYS A 2 11.16 8.55 19.54
C LYS A 2 12.58 8.40 19.01
N ARG A 3 13.04 9.34 18.18
CA ARG A 3 14.38 9.41 17.60
C ARG A 3 15.04 10.65 18.22
N LYS A 4 16.14 10.48 18.93
CA LYS A 4 17.04 11.56 19.36
C LYS A 4 18.47 11.13 19.04
N LEU A 5 19.26 12.05 18.50
CA LEU A 5 20.70 11.90 18.31
C LEU A 5 21.44 12.40 19.55
N SER A 6 22.22 11.54 20.21
CA SER A 6 23.40 11.91 21.01
C SER A 6 24.10 10.70 21.62
N ALA A 7 25.45 10.77 21.64
CA ALA A 7 26.45 10.00 22.41
C ALA A 7 26.30 8.46 22.46
N SER A 8 27.34 7.77 21.96
CA SER A 8 27.44 6.31 21.89
C SER A 8 27.04 5.61 23.19
N ASN A 9 25.86 4.98 23.18
CA ASN A 9 25.51 3.98 24.18
C ASN A 9 26.26 2.69 23.86
N ASP A 10 26.83 2.05 24.88
CA ASP A 10 27.40 0.71 24.75
C ASP A 10 26.28 -0.30 24.45
N LEU A 11 26.23 -0.79 23.20
CA LEU A 11 25.25 -1.77 22.73
C LEU A 11 25.20 -3.03 23.61
N THR A 12 26.32 -3.39 24.28
CA THR A 12 26.38 -4.51 25.21
C THR A 12 25.56 -4.24 26.48
N VAL A 13 25.65 -3.02 27.02
CA VAL A 13 24.84 -2.60 28.18
C VAL A 13 23.36 -2.59 27.81
N CYS A 14 23.00 -1.98 26.68
CA CYS A 14 21.61 -1.96 26.22
C CYS A 14 21.08 -3.37 25.98
N PHE A 15 21.90 -4.28 25.43
CA PHE A 15 21.50 -5.66 25.19
C PHE A 15 21.25 -6.40 26.51
N THR A 16 22.17 -6.26 27.47
CA THR A 16 22.03 -6.86 28.81
C THR A 16 20.77 -6.37 29.52
N SER A 17 20.52 -5.05 29.52
CA SER A 17 19.31 -4.44 30.07
C SER A 17 18.05 -4.96 29.37
N PHE A 18 18.07 -5.05 28.04
CA PHE A 18 16.96 -5.56 27.24
C PHE A 18 16.62 -7.02 27.56
N VAL A 19 17.61 -7.90 27.75
CA VAL A 19 17.36 -9.29 28.14
C VAL A 19 16.65 -9.38 29.49
N ALA A 20 17.10 -8.59 30.46
CA ALA A 20 16.55 -8.59 31.81
C ALA A 20 15.12 -8.05 31.86
N ASP A 21 14.89 -6.88 31.26
CA ASP A 21 13.73 -6.05 31.58
C ASP A 21 12.69 -5.93 30.46
N ALA A 22 12.95 -6.43 29.25
CA ALA A 22 12.00 -6.25 28.15
C ALA A 22 10.72 -7.05 28.34
N PHE A 23 9.57 -6.42 28.05
CA PHE A 23 8.25 -7.06 28.01
C PHE A 23 7.32 -6.37 27.00
N ILE A 24 6.25 -7.04 26.60
CA ILE A 24 5.20 -6.49 25.73
C ILE A 24 3.90 -6.36 26.52
N ARG A 25 3.24 -5.20 26.42
CA ARG A 25 1.86 -4.98 26.90
C ARG A 25 1.13 -4.11 25.88
N ASP A 26 -0.09 -4.51 25.52
CA ASP A 26 -0.95 -3.77 24.57
C ASP A 26 -0.26 -3.42 23.24
N ARG A 27 0.48 -4.39 22.68
CA ARG A 27 1.32 -4.23 21.47
C ARG A 27 2.47 -3.23 21.60
N ILE A 28 2.79 -2.77 22.80
CA ILE A 28 3.96 -1.93 23.05
C ILE A 28 5.01 -2.75 23.77
N MET A 29 6.20 -2.81 23.19
CA MET A 29 7.37 -3.33 23.86
C MET A 29 8.05 -2.22 24.65
N PHE A 30 8.33 -2.52 25.91
CA PHE A 30 9.00 -1.65 26.86
C PHE A 30 10.38 -2.23 27.18
N CYS A 31 11.34 -1.34 27.39
CA CYS A 31 12.66 -1.63 27.94
C CYS A 31 12.96 -0.54 28.97
N LYS A 32 13.63 -0.88 30.07
CA LYS A 32 13.96 0.07 31.14
C LYS A 32 14.92 1.16 30.65
N GLU A 33 15.90 0.76 29.84
CA GLU A 33 16.86 1.67 29.21
C GLU A 33 16.52 1.88 27.73
N LEU A 34 17.39 1.41 26.84
CA LEU A 34 17.26 1.53 25.40
C LEU A 34 17.24 0.16 24.74
N PHE A 35 16.63 0.09 23.57
CA PHE A 35 16.67 -1.14 22.79
C PHE A 35 18.05 -1.28 22.13
N PRO A 36 18.61 -2.50 22.07
CA PRO A 36 19.94 -2.77 21.51
C PRO A 36 19.89 -2.84 19.98
N TYR A 37 19.41 -1.76 19.36
CA TYR A 37 19.19 -1.69 17.93
C TYR A 37 20.43 -1.16 17.19
N PRO A 38 20.84 -1.82 16.10
CA PRO A 38 22.16 -1.63 15.52
C PRO A 38 22.30 -0.49 14.50
N LEU A 39 21.24 0.25 14.16
CA LEU A 39 21.27 1.26 13.10
C LEU A 39 21.20 2.70 13.64
N ASN A 40 22.33 3.41 13.49
CA ASN A 40 22.58 4.85 13.73
C ASN A 40 22.30 5.35 15.16
N ASP A 41 22.73 6.58 15.46
CA ASP A 41 22.73 7.28 16.77
C ASP A 41 21.34 7.49 17.43
N TYR A 42 20.38 6.58 17.22
CA TYR A 42 19.00 6.71 17.67
C TYR A 42 18.76 5.92 18.95
N GLU A 43 18.36 6.63 20.00
CA GLU A 43 17.84 6.03 21.21
C GLU A 43 16.40 5.55 21.03
N ILE A 44 16.18 4.24 20.91
CA ILE A 44 14.84 3.66 20.91
C ILE A 44 14.43 3.44 22.37
N LYS A 45 13.30 4.03 22.78
CA LYS A 45 12.74 3.92 24.14
C LYS A 45 11.43 3.13 24.20
N THR A 46 10.68 3.14 23.11
CA THR A 46 9.41 2.42 22.98
C THR A 46 9.26 1.88 21.57
N PHE A 47 8.71 0.67 21.47
CA PHE A 47 8.57 -0.05 20.21
C PHE A 47 7.14 -0.57 20.05
N TYR A 48 6.44 -0.12 19.01
CA TYR A 48 5.12 -0.63 18.65
C TYR A 48 5.26 -1.93 17.85
N VAL A 49 4.71 -3.01 18.41
CA VAL A 49 4.66 -4.36 17.83
C VAL A 49 3.45 -4.44 16.90
N ARG A 50 3.71 -4.39 15.60
CA ARG A 50 2.65 -4.49 14.58
C ARG A 50 2.06 -5.90 14.55
N GLN A 51 0.80 -6.01 14.12
CA GLN A 51 0.17 -7.33 13.95
C GLN A 51 0.95 -8.19 12.95
N CYS A 52 1.44 -7.59 11.86
CA CYS A 52 2.24 -8.29 10.87
C CYS A 52 3.56 -8.86 11.41
N TYR A 53 4.11 -8.31 12.50
CA TYR A 53 5.30 -8.88 13.13
C TYR A 53 4.94 -10.17 13.87
N ILE A 54 3.83 -10.16 14.60
CA ILE A 54 3.33 -11.34 15.31
C ILE A 54 3.05 -12.45 14.29
N ASP A 55 2.22 -12.16 13.29
CA ASP A 55 1.78 -13.16 12.33
C ASP A 55 2.94 -13.73 11.50
N VAL A 56 3.84 -12.87 10.99
CA VAL A 56 4.99 -13.33 10.19
C VAL A 56 6.01 -14.07 11.04
N PHE A 57 6.17 -13.75 12.32
CA PHE A 57 7.02 -14.52 13.22
C PHE A 57 6.48 -15.94 13.47
N GLU A 58 5.17 -16.10 13.64
CA GLU A 58 4.55 -17.42 13.76
C GLU A 58 4.71 -18.22 12.46
N LEU A 59 4.51 -17.57 11.31
CA LEU A 59 4.77 -18.19 10.00
C LEU A 59 6.24 -18.60 9.83
N LEU A 60 7.18 -17.75 10.23
CA LEU A 60 8.61 -18.02 10.21
C LEU A 60 8.93 -19.26 11.06
N THR A 61 8.47 -19.28 12.30
CA THR A 61 8.65 -20.37 13.28
C THR A 61 8.12 -21.70 12.74
N ALA A 62 6.88 -21.71 12.23
CA ALA A 62 6.27 -22.91 11.66
C ALA A 62 7.01 -23.43 10.41
N ARG A 63 7.61 -22.55 9.60
CA ARG A 63 8.41 -22.96 8.44
C ARG A 63 9.77 -23.50 8.84
N ILE A 64 10.38 -22.95 9.89
CA ILE A 64 11.64 -23.45 10.46
C ILE A 64 11.46 -24.86 11.00
N GLU A 65 10.37 -25.13 11.72
CA GLU A 65 10.04 -26.47 12.23
C GLU A 65 9.87 -27.52 11.11
N ARG A 66 9.41 -27.07 9.93
CA ARG A 66 9.31 -27.90 8.72
C ARG A 66 10.64 -28.02 7.95
N GLY A 67 11.74 -27.56 8.54
CA GLY A 67 13.09 -27.67 7.98
C GLY A 67 13.50 -26.54 7.01
N LYS A 68 12.67 -25.50 6.81
CA LYS A 68 13.04 -24.38 5.94
C LYS A 68 14.05 -23.47 6.65
N LYS A 69 15.09 -23.04 5.95
CA LYS A 69 16.17 -22.22 6.53
C LYS A 69 16.31 -20.81 5.94
N LYS A 70 15.77 -20.55 4.76
CA LYS A 70 16.01 -19.31 4.01
C LYS A 70 14.72 -18.55 3.81
N PHE A 71 14.72 -17.29 4.28
CA PHE A 71 13.53 -16.45 4.37
C PHE A 71 13.80 -15.03 3.86
N GLY A 72 12.80 -14.44 3.23
CA GLY A 72 12.79 -13.07 2.74
C GLY A 72 11.68 -12.25 3.36
N ILE A 73 11.98 -11.02 3.74
CA ILE A 73 11.00 -10.04 4.20
C ILE A 73 11.20 -8.75 3.41
N SER A 74 10.14 -8.36 2.69
CA SER A 74 10.12 -7.14 1.90
C SER A 74 8.87 -6.29 2.16
N GLY A 75 8.65 -5.27 1.33
CA GLY A 75 7.58 -4.28 1.48
C GLY A 75 8.07 -2.85 1.22
N THR A 76 7.13 -1.90 1.14
CA THR A 76 7.43 -0.51 0.81
C THR A 76 8.53 0.06 1.74
N PRO A 77 9.54 0.79 1.23
CA PRO A 77 10.49 1.51 2.08
C PRO A 77 9.78 2.34 3.16
N GLY A 78 10.25 2.25 4.41
CA GLY A 78 9.67 3.04 5.52
C GLY A 78 8.52 2.40 6.30
N VAL A 79 8.03 1.20 5.93
CA VAL A 79 6.97 0.49 6.70
C VAL A 79 7.44 -0.14 8.01
N GLY A 80 8.74 -0.09 8.32
CA GLY A 80 9.30 -0.62 9.58
C GLY A 80 9.93 -2.01 9.50
N LYS A 81 10.23 -2.54 8.31
CA LYS A 81 10.81 -3.88 8.12
C LYS A 81 11.97 -4.20 9.08
N SER A 82 12.97 -3.32 9.14
CA SER A 82 14.17 -3.48 9.98
C SER A 82 13.84 -3.59 11.49
N MET A 83 12.77 -2.95 11.94
CA MET A 83 12.32 -3.02 13.34
C MET A 83 11.79 -4.40 13.72
N PHE A 84 11.45 -5.25 12.74
CA PHE A 84 11.09 -6.65 13.00
C PHE A 84 12.22 -7.43 13.68
N PHE A 85 13.48 -7.03 13.48
CA PHE A 85 14.62 -7.61 14.19
C PHE A 85 14.45 -7.53 15.71
N LEU A 86 14.01 -6.39 16.25
CA LEU A 86 13.79 -6.26 17.71
C LEU A 86 12.71 -7.22 18.21
N TYR A 87 11.68 -7.48 17.40
CA TYR A 87 10.66 -8.45 17.74
C TYR A 87 11.20 -9.89 17.72
N ILE A 88 12.00 -10.25 16.70
CA ILE A 88 12.69 -11.55 16.67
C ILE A 88 13.60 -11.70 17.89
N LEU A 89 14.42 -10.68 18.19
CA LEU A 89 15.36 -10.69 19.30
C LEU A 89 14.62 -10.93 20.63
N PHE A 90 13.52 -10.21 20.86
CA PHE A 90 12.66 -10.39 22.02
C PHE A 90 12.13 -11.82 22.15
N ARG A 91 11.52 -12.36 21.09
CA ARG A 91 10.91 -13.71 21.11
C ARG A 91 11.97 -14.80 21.36
N VAL A 92 13.15 -14.66 20.75
CA VAL A 92 14.30 -15.56 20.98
C VAL A 92 14.73 -15.53 22.45
N LEU A 93 14.86 -14.34 23.02
CA LEU A 93 15.30 -14.15 24.41
C LEU A 93 14.32 -14.73 25.43
N LYS A 94 13.01 -14.59 25.18
CA LYS A 94 11.98 -15.18 26.05
C LYS A 94 11.82 -16.70 25.84
N GLY A 95 12.59 -17.30 24.93
CA GLY A 95 12.49 -18.72 24.61
C GLY A 95 11.17 -19.10 23.93
N GLU A 96 10.49 -18.12 23.33
CA GLU A 96 9.18 -18.24 22.67
C GLU A 96 9.32 -18.56 21.16
N SER A 97 10.51 -19.00 20.75
CA SER A 97 10.85 -19.42 19.40
C SER A 97 11.14 -20.92 19.35
N SER A 98 10.74 -21.58 18.25
CA SER A 98 11.08 -22.99 18.01
C SER A 98 12.57 -23.20 17.76
N PHE A 99 13.27 -22.16 17.32
CA PHE A 99 14.73 -22.13 17.17
C PHE A 99 15.36 -21.40 18.36
N LYS A 100 16.43 -21.98 18.94
CA LYS A 100 17.15 -21.42 20.09
C LYS A 100 18.60 -21.14 19.70
N PRO A 101 18.88 -20.03 18.99
CA PRO A 101 20.22 -19.73 18.53
C PRO A 101 21.09 -19.33 19.72
N LYS A 102 22.36 -19.76 19.73
CA LYS A 102 23.39 -19.24 20.64
C LYS A 102 23.98 -17.92 20.16
N LYS A 103 23.79 -17.59 18.87
CA LYS A 103 24.28 -16.36 18.24
C LYS A 103 23.26 -15.80 17.26
N ILE A 104 23.03 -14.48 17.30
CA ILE A 104 22.42 -13.77 16.18
C ILE A 104 23.49 -12.93 15.51
N MET A 105 23.75 -13.23 14.23
CA MET A 105 24.58 -12.41 13.36
C MET A 105 23.68 -11.45 12.61
N TYR A 106 23.80 -10.16 12.89
CA TYR A 106 23.08 -9.10 12.19
C TYR A 106 24.05 -8.39 11.25
N GLN A 107 23.76 -8.39 9.95
CA GLN A 107 24.51 -7.67 8.93
C GLN A 107 23.74 -6.43 8.51
N ASN A 108 24.40 -5.27 8.52
CA ASN A 108 23.95 -4.08 7.81
C ASN A 108 24.87 -3.78 6.60
N ASP A 109 24.64 -2.65 5.92
CA ASP A 109 25.41 -2.25 4.74
C ASP A 109 26.89 -1.91 5.05
N LEU A 110 27.32 -1.86 6.32
CA LEU A 110 28.66 -1.44 6.75
C LEU A 110 29.42 -2.55 7.50
N GLU A 111 28.76 -3.19 8.45
CA GLU A 111 29.36 -4.05 9.47
C GLU A 111 28.46 -5.25 9.85
N PHE A 112 29.06 -6.17 10.60
CA PHE A 112 28.38 -7.26 11.29
C PHE A 112 28.35 -7.02 12.78
N LEU A 113 27.23 -7.38 13.39
CA LEU A 113 27.05 -7.39 14.84
C LEU A 113 26.66 -8.79 15.28
N CYS A 114 27.40 -9.32 16.25
CA CYS A 114 27.14 -10.62 16.85
C CYS A 114 26.55 -10.44 18.24
N TYR A 115 25.30 -10.82 18.41
CA TYR A 115 24.64 -10.95 19.71
C TYR A 115 24.86 -12.38 20.21
N GLU A 116 25.66 -12.53 21.27
CA GLU A 116 26.03 -13.84 21.83
C GLU A 116 25.24 -14.11 23.12
N PHE A 117 24.50 -15.22 23.15
CA PHE A 117 23.70 -15.66 24.30
C PHE A 117 24.52 -16.71 25.07
N SER A 118 25.33 -16.29 26.05
CA SER A 118 26.13 -17.21 26.87
C SER A 118 25.31 -17.84 28.00
N THR A 119 25.60 -19.10 28.32
CA THR A 119 25.12 -19.79 29.52
C THR A 119 25.91 -19.43 30.78
N GLU A 120 27.05 -18.75 30.64
CA GLU A 120 28.00 -18.41 31.71
C GLU A 120 27.86 -16.95 32.17
N ASN A 121 26.65 -16.39 32.12
CA ASN A 121 26.26 -15.05 32.59
C ASN A 121 26.81 -13.83 31.81
N GLU A 122 27.50 -14.00 30.68
CA GLU A 122 27.94 -12.86 29.86
C GLU A 122 27.11 -12.71 28.57
N LEU A 123 26.33 -11.62 28.50
CA LEU A 123 25.59 -11.22 27.30
C LEU A 123 26.35 -10.07 26.64
N ILE A 124 26.91 -10.31 25.46
CA ILE A 124 27.81 -9.37 24.80
C ILE A 124 27.44 -9.14 23.33
N VAL A 125 27.65 -7.91 22.86
CA VAL A 125 27.51 -7.55 21.45
C VAL A 125 28.90 -7.23 20.89
N LYS A 126 29.34 -8.00 19.89
CA LYS A 126 30.64 -7.81 19.22
C LYS A 126 30.44 -7.24 17.82
N LYS A 127 31.30 -6.29 17.43
CA LYS A 127 31.34 -5.72 16.08
C LYS A 127 32.42 -6.38 15.25
N TYR A 128 32.12 -6.65 13.99
CA TYR A 128 33.03 -7.28 13.04
C TYR A 128 32.97 -6.60 11.68
N SER A 129 34.11 -6.52 11.00
CA SER A 129 34.16 -6.08 9.60
C SER A 129 33.71 -7.20 8.65
N ARG A 130 33.30 -6.84 7.43
CA ARG A 130 32.76 -7.82 6.46
C ARG A 130 33.77 -8.87 5.96
N HIS A 131 35.07 -8.62 6.11
CA HIS A 131 36.13 -9.47 5.56
C HIS A 131 36.74 -10.42 6.59
N GLU A 132 36.17 -10.51 7.79
CA GLU A 132 36.71 -11.38 8.82
C GLU A 132 36.35 -12.85 8.56
N ALA A 133 37.38 -13.70 8.45
CA ALA A 133 37.24 -15.15 8.28
C ALA A 133 36.40 -15.82 9.39
N TYR A 134 36.28 -15.18 10.56
CA TYR A 134 35.38 -15.61 11.63
C TYR A 134 33.93 -15.76 11.13
N MET A 135 33.45 -14.87 10.24
CA MET A 135 32.10 -14.91 9.69
C MET A 135 31.81 -16.20 8.92
N ASP A 136 32.75 -16.62 8.07
CA ASP A 136 32.62 -17.85 7.28
C ASP A 136 32.48 -19.08 8.16
N THR A 137 33.08 -19.09 9.36
CA THR A 137 32.95 -20.22 10.29
C THR A 137 31.64 -20.18 11.08
N VAL A 138 31.21 -19.00 11.54
CA VAL A 138 30.03 -18.83 12.42
C VAL A 138 28.73 -19.07 11.66
N LEU A 139 28.66 -18.61 10.41
CA LEU A 139 27.46 -18.73 9.57
C LEU A 139 27.21 -20.16 9.06
N GLN A 140 28.15 -21.08 9.28
CA GLN A 140 27.98 -22.51 9.01
C GLN A 140 27.39 -23.27 10.20
N LYS A 141 27.37 -22.66 11.40
CA LYS A 141 26.87 -23.31 12.61
C LYS A 141 25.34 -23.28 12.66
N ALA A 142 24.73 -24.42 13.02
CA ALA A 142 23.27 -24.56 13.05
C ALA A 142 22.61 -23.77 14.19
N ASP A 143 23.37 -23.41 15.23
CA ASP A 143 22.94 -22.60 16.37
C ASP A 143 23.10 -21.09 16.15
N THR A 144 23.37 -20.66 14.91
CA THR A 144 23.41 -19.26 14.51
C THR A 144 22.10 -18.87 13.81
N LEU A 145 21.53 -17.72 14.13
CA LEU A 145 20.54 -17.05 13.28
C LEU A 145 21.22 -15.88 12.57
N TYR A 146 21.10 -15.83 11.24
CA TYR A 146 21.68 -14.79 10.42
C TYR A 146 20.60 -13.86 9.88
N ILE A 147 20.68 -12.58 10.24
CA ILE A 147 19.77 -11.53 9.80
C ILE A 147 20.56 -10.58 8.91
N ILE A 148 20.05 -10.33 7.72
CA ILE A 148 20.62 -9.39 6.77
C ILE A 148 19.62 -8.25 6.65
N ASP A 149 20.00 -7.05 7.04
CA ASP A 149 19.16 -5.86 7.03
C ASP A 149 19.88 -4.75 6.28
N GLY A 150 19.71 -4.75 4.97
CA GLY A 150 20.48 -3.90 4.07
C GLY A 150 19.99 -3.98 2.64
N ASN A 151 20.38 -2.98 1.85
CA ASN A 151 20.06 -2.93 0.42
C ASN A 151 21.24 -3.42 -0.42
N GLU A 152 22.47 -3.28 0.07
CA GLU A 152 23.70 -3.47 -0.69
C GLU A 152 24.71 -4.31 0.10
N GLY A 153 24.82 -5.58 -0.28
CA GLY A 153 25.67 -6.54 0.42
C GLY A 153 25.23 -7.95 0.07
N SER A 154 26.01 -8.62 -0.78
CA SER A 154 25.73 -10.01 -1.12
C SER A 154 25.75 -10.85 0.16
N PRO A 155 24.69 -11.66 0.41
CA PRO A 155 24.63 -12.52 1.57
C PRO A 155 25.84 -13.46 1.59
N ILE A 156 26.47 -13.61 2.76
CA ILE A 156 27.51 -14.65 2.92
C ILE A 156 26.82 -16.02 2.86
N SER A 157 27.44 -16.95 2.13
CA SER A 157 26.97 -18.34 2.05
C SER A 157 26.87 -18.93 3.45
N SER A 158 25.72 -19.48 3.80
CA SER A 158 25.41 -19.89 5.16
C SER A 158 24.57 -21.16 5.19
N ARG A 159 24.85 -22.07 6.13
CA ARG A 159 24.03 -23.28 6.39
C ARG A 159 23.00 -23.09 7.51
N CYS A 160 23.13 -21.99 8.23
CA CYS A 160 22.26 -21.59 9.32
C CYS A 160 20.91 -21.02 8.82
N ILE A 161 20.01 -20.73 9.75
CA ILE A 161 18.75 -20.04 9.44
C ILE A 161 19.09 -18.60 9.04
N THR A 162 18.54 -18.13 7.92
CA THR A 162 18.82 -16.80 7.36
C THR A 162 17.53 -16.07 7.04
N VAL A 163 17.39 -14.86 7.56
CA VAL A 163 16.30 -13.92 7.26
C VAL A 163 16.91 -12.70 6.57
N PHE A 164 16.60 -12.52 5.29
CA PHE A 164 17.00 -11.34 4.54
C PHE A 164 15.84 -10.34 4.56
N ILE A 165 16.06 -9.19 5.18
CA ILE A 165 15.16 -8.04 5.23
C ILE A 165 15.69 -7.00 4.25
N SER A 166 14.92 -6.70 3.20
CA SER A 166 15.34 -5.68 2.24
C SER A 166 14.18 -5.00 1.55
N SER A 167 14.46 -3.86 0.92
CA SER A 167 13.51 -3.24 0.02
C SER A 167 13.37 -4.09 -1.26
N PRO A 168 12.21 -4.05 -1.92
CA PRO A 168 11.94 -4.81 -3.16
C PRO A 168 12.99 -4.56 -4.27
N GLY A 169 13.68 -3.41 -4.24
CA GLY A 169 14.63 -3.05 -5.29
C GLY A 169 15.99 -3.70 -5.23
N SER A 170 16.37 -4.32 -4.11
CA SER A 170 17.69 -4.93 -3.97
C SER A 170 17.85 -6.13 -4.92
N ASN A 171 18.90 -6.08 -5.76
CA ASN A 171 19.24 -7.20 -6.65
C ASN A 171 19.80 -8.39 -5.86
N ASP A 172 20.52 -8.13 -4.77
CA ASP A 172 21.05 -9.18 -3.89
C ASP A 172 19.93 -9.94 -3.22
N TYR A 173 18.92 -9.22 -2.73
CA TYR A 173 17.72 -9.81 -2.17
C TYR A 173 17.02 -10.73 -3.18
N LYS A 174 16.74 -10.27 -4.40
CA LYS A 174 16.10 -11.10 -5.44
C LYS A 174 16.92 -12.34 -5.78
N ARG A 175 18.24 -12.18 -5.95
CA ARG A 175 19.15 -13.31 -6.20
C ARG A 175 19.08 -14.32 -5.06
N PHE A 176 19.10 -13.85 -3.82
CA PHE A 176 18.95 -14.71 -2.64
C PHE A 176 17.64 -15.49 -2.64
N ILE A 177 16.50 -14.82 -2.87
CA ILE A 177 15.20 -15.48 -2.91
C ILE A 177 15.16 -16.57 -3.98
N MET A 178 15.62 -16.26 -5.20
CA MET A 178 15.61 -17.20 -6.32
C MET A 178 16.56 -18.37 -6.11
N GLN A 179 17.82 -18.12 -5.75
CA GLN A 179 18.85 -19.16 -5.61
C GLN A 179 18.57 -20.12 -4.45
N ASN A 180 17.93 -19.63 -3.37
CA ASN A 180 17.65 -20.42 -2.17
C ASN A 180 16.21 -20.96 -2.12
N MET A 181 15.40 -20.65 -3.13
CA MET A 181 13.95 -20.86 -3.12
C MET A 181 13.32 -20.36 -1.80
N ALA A 182 13.76 -19.20 -1.32
CA ALA A 182 13.44 -18.72 0.02
C ALA A 182 11.92 -18.52 0.18
N THR A 183 11.40 -18.71 1.40
CA THR A 183 10.02 -18.30 1.68
C THR A 183 9.98 -16.80 1.90
N GLU A 184 9.12 -16.13 1.14
CA GLU A 184 9.07 -14.67 1.11
C GLU A 184 7.74 -14.14 1.66
N TRP A 185 7.82 -13.07 2.45
CA TRP A 185 6.67 -12.29 2.91
C TRP A 185 6.89 -10.79 2.71
N TYR A 186 5.79 -10.06 2.59
CA TYR A 186 5.78 -8.61 2.43
C TYR A 186 5.01 -7.98 3.59
N PHE A 187 5.58 -6.98 4.25
CA PHE A 187 4.84 -6.24 5.26
C PHE A 187 3.91 -5.21 4.62
N PRO A 188 2.64 -5.16 5.06
CA PRO A 188 1.70 -4.17 4.59
C PRO A 188 2.10 -2.77 5.08
N VAL A 189 1.55 -1.76 4.41
CA VAL A 189 1.51 -0.40 4.94
C VAL A 189 0.73 -0.37 6.26
N TRP A 190 0.95 0.67 7.06
CA TRP A 190 0.27 0.84 8.33
C TRP A 190 -1.17 1.27 8.11
N THR A 191 -2.10 0.72 8.89
CA THR A 191 -3.45 1.28 8.95
C THR A 191 -3.47 2.55 9.79
N LEU A 192 -4.48 3.40 9.61
CA LEU A 192 -4.65 4.60 10.43
C LEU A 192 -4.76 4.26 11.93
N ASP A 193 -5.42 3.17 12.28
CA ASP A 193 -5.56 2.74 13.68
C ASP A 193 -4.24 2.26 14.28
N GLU A 194 -3.42 1.52 13.51
CA GLU A 194 -2.06 1.16 13.94
C GLU A 194 -1.20 2.42 14.17
N LEU A 195 -1.33 3.42 13.29
CA LEU A 195 -0.59 4.68 13.43
C LEU A 195 -1.02 5.48 14.65
N LYS A 196 -2.33 5.58 14.92
CA LYS A 196 -2.87 6.24 16.13
C LYS A 196 -2.36 5.56 17.40
N ALA A 197 -2.48 4.23 17.49
CA ALA A 197 -1.99 3.48 18.64
C ALA A 197 -0.47 3.64 18.84
N CYS A 198 0.31 3.64 17.75
CA CYS A 198 1.74 3.92 17.79
C CYS A 198 2.03 5.36 18.24
N ARG A 199 1.25 6.34 17.80
CA ARG A 199 1.37 7.74 18.19
C ARG A 199 1.13 7.95 19.68
N ASP A 200 0.04 7.41 20.21
CA ASP A 200 -0.34 7.58 21.62
C ASP A 200 0.70 6.98 22.59
N ASN A 201 1.41 5.94 22.17
CA ASN A 201 2.38 5.26 23.01
C ASN A 201 3.85 5.65 22.72
N CYS A 202 4.17 5.99 21.48
CA CYS A 202 5.54 6.16 21.04
C CYS A 202 5.86 7.55 20.48
N TYR A 203 4.86 8.40 20.23
CA TYR A 203 5.01 9.76 19.68
C TYR A 203 3.99 10.73 20.27
N GLN A 204 3.82 10.73 21.59
CA GLN A 204 2.82 11.56 22.29
C GLN A 204 2.89 13.06 21.97
N GLY A 205 4.04 13.57 21.51
CA GLY A 205 4.21 14.96 21.10
C GLY A 205 3.68 15.30 19.70
N LEU A 206 3.36 14.30 18.86
CA LEU A 206 2.80 14.54 17.54
C LEU A 206 1.29 14.82 17.67
N PRO A 207 0.76 15.97 17.21
CA PRO A 207 -0.68 16.21 17.16
C PRO A 207 -1.42 15.18 16.30
N GLU A 208 -2.63 14.79 16.69
CA GLU A 208 -3.42 13.81 15.92
C GLU A 208 -3.80 14.34 14.53
N GLU A 209 -4.02 15.66 14.40
CA GLU A 209 -4.32 16.32 13.14
C GLU A 209 -3.18 16.14 12.13
N PHE A 210 -1.93 16.39 12.54
CA PHE A 210 -0.76 16.19 11.69
C PHE A 210 -0.59 14.74 11.26
N LEU A 211 -0.92 13.78 12.14
CA LEU A 211 -0.92 12.36 11.78
C LEU A 211 -1.94 12.07 10.67
N LYS A 212 -3.16 12.62 10.79
CA LYS A 212 -4.22 12.45 9.79
C LYS A 212 -3.87 13.10 8.46
N GLU A 213 -3.36 14.33 8.47
CA GLU A 213 -2.93 15.05 7.27
C GLU A 213 -1.81 14.32 6.54
N ARG A 214 -0.77 13.90 7.26
CA ARG A 214 0.31 13.10 6.69
C ARG A 214 -0.20 11.76 6.17
N TYR A 215 -1.17 11.12 6.82
CA TYR A 215 -1.75 9.87 6.34
C TYR A 215 -2.56 10.06 5.05
N LEU A 216 -3.33 11.14 4.94
CA LEU A 216 -4.05 11.47 3.70
C LEU A 216 -3.08 11.69 2.53
N MET A 217 -1.93 12.33 2.78
CA MET A 217 -0.95 12.61 1.74
C MET A 217 -0.08 11.40 1.39
N PHE A 218 0.51 10.74 2.38
CA PHE A 218 1.55 9.73 2.18
C PHE A 218 1.07 8.29 2.38
N GLY A 219 -0.21 8.10 2.71
CA GLY A 219 -0.75 6.81 3.12
C GLY A 219 -0.07 6.22 4.36
N GLY A 220 -0.07 4.90 4.46
CA GLY A 220 0.39 4.16 5.64
C GLY A 220 1.91 4.00 5.82
N ILE A 221 2.73 4.97 5.44
CA ILE A 221 4.20 4.85 5.56
C ILE A 221 4.70 5.53 6.83
N ALA A 222 4.92 4.74 7.89
CA ALA A 222 5.34 5.24 9.20
C ALA A 222 6.56 6.18 9.18
N ARG A 223 7.52 5.96 8.26
CA ARG A 223 8.66 6.86 8.07
C ARG A 223 8.24 8.31 7.76
N PHE A 224 7.22 8.50 6.91
CA PHE A 224 6.73 9.82 6.52
C PHE A 224 5.80 10.40 7.58
N ILE A 225 4.94 9.57 8.19
CA ILE A 225 4.03 9.98 9.25
C ILE A 225 4.78 10.50 10.48
N PHE A 226 5.83 9.78 10.90
CA PHE A 226 6.59 10.11 12.10
C PHE A 226 7.95 10.76 11.81
N TRP A 227 8.13 11.31 10.60
CA TRP A 227 9.33 12.08 10.29
C TRP A 227 9.43 13.27 11.25
N ASP A 228 10.68 13.58 11.63
CA ASP A 228 11.02 14.54 12.67
C ASP A 228 10.22 15.83 12.50
N TRP A 229 9.41 16.13 13.53
CA TRP A 229 8.50 17.27 13.56
C TRP A 229 9.12 18.43 14.34
N ILE A 230 10.33 18.27 14.87
CA ILE A 230 10.97 19.28 15.73
C ILE A 230 11.63 20.40 14.89
N ASP A 231 11.83 20.19 13.58
CA ASP A 231 12.34 21.21 12.65
C ASP A 231 11.25 21.71 11.67
N GLN A 232 11.16 23.05 11.54
CA GLN A 232 10.50 23.82 10.48
C GLN A 232 9.31 23.11 9.79
N ILE A 233 8.23 22.94 10.57
CA ILE A 233 6.93 22.49 10.07
C ILE A 233 6.24 23.65 9.35
N ASP A 234 5.58 23.38 8.22
CA ASP A 234 4.64 24.32 7.60
C ASP A 234 3.31 24.44 8.39
N ARG A 235 2.32 25.18 7.84
CA ARG A 235 1.00 25.35 8.47
C ARG A 235 0.19 24.05 8.58
N ASN A 236 0.54 23.01 7.82
CA ASN A 236 -0.20 21.77 7.66
C ASN A 236 0.51 20.58 8.33
N GLY A 237 1.42 20.84 9.28
CA GLY A 237 2.05 19.75 10.00
C GLY A 237 3.10 18.98 9.22
N ILE A 238 3.56 19.43 8.04
CA ILE A 238 4.49 18.69 7.18
C ILE A 238 5.89 19.29 7.30
N PRO A 239 6.94 18.47 7.56
CA PRO A 239 8.32 18.96 7.52
C PRO A 239 8.66 19.42 6.10
N GLN A 240 9.24 20.60 5.96
CA GLN A 240 9.53 21.21 4.66
C GLN A 240 10.29 20.27 3.71
N LYS A 241 11.27 19.52 4.23
CA LYS A 241 12.02 18.51 3.46
C LYS A 241 11.11 17.44 2.85
N LEU A 242 10.14 16.93 3.61
CA LEU A 242 9.23 15.90 3.14
C LEU A 242 8.30 16.45 2.03
N ALA A 243 7.86 17.70 2.18
CA ALA A 243 7.11 18.39 1.13
C ALA A 243 7.96 18.58 -0.14
N THR A 244 9.21 19.00 -0.02
CA THR A 244 10.14 19.13 -1.16
C THR A 244 10.41 17.79 -1.83
N ASP A 245 10.68 16.72 -1.06
CA ASP A 245 10.91 15.38 -1.60
C ASP A 245 9.67 14.87 -2.36
N LEU A 246 8.48 15.15 -1.84
CA LEU A 246 7.22 14.83 -2.50
C LEU A 246 7.04 15.60 -3.81
N GLU A 247 7.26 16.92 -3.80
CA GLU A 247 7.18 17.75 -5.00
C GLU A 247 8.20 17.31 -6.06
N CYS A 248 9.42 16.99 -5.66
CA CYS A 248 10.42 16.42 -6.57
C CYS A 248 9.93 15.10 -7.20
N ALA A 249 9.36 14.19 -6.40
CA ALA A 249 8.82 12.94 -6.90
C ALA A 249 7.61 13.15 -7.83
N LEU A 250 6.70 14.06 -7.47
CA LEU A 250 5.54 14.42 -8.29
C LEU A 250 5.92 15.10 -9.58
N ASN A 251 7.04 15.83 -9.66
CA ASN A 251 7.51 16.49 -10.88
C ASN A 251 8.48 15.63 -11.72
N ASP A 252 8.96 14.50 -11.18
CA ASP A 252 9.79 13.56 -11.91
C ASP A 252 8.95 12.79 -12.93
N GLU A 253 9.00 13.24 -14.19
CA GLU A 253 8.32 12.56 -15.30
C GLU A 253 8.65 11.08 -15.33
N THR A 254 9.90 10.67 -15.08
CA THR A 254 10.32 9.25 -15.10
C THR A 254 9.65 8.46 -13.98
N ALA A 255 9.59 9.01 -12.77
CA ALA A 255 8.85 8.41 -11.67
C ALA A 255 7.38 8.20 -12.03
N VAL A 256 6.75 9.21 -12.63
CA VAL A 256 5.36 9.14 -13.11
C VAL A 256 5.22 8.17 -14.29
N ARG A 257 6.16 8.13 -15.26
CA ARG A 257 6.15 7.15 -16.36
C ARG A 257 6.17 5.72 -15.82
N ASN A 258 6.91 5.48 -14.74
CA ASN A 258 7.00 4.17 -14.10
C ASN A 258 5.75 3.81 -13.29
N ILE A 259 4.92 4.79 -12.88
CA ILE A 259 3.57 4.54 -12.37
C ILE A 259 2.69 4.01 -13.50
N VAL A 260 2.78 4.60 -14.70
CA VAL A 260 1.93 4.21 -15.82
C VAL A 260 2.42 2.91 -16.49
N ARG A 261 3.74 2.76 -16.75
CA ARG A 261 4.39 1.54 -17.26
C ARG A 261 5.42 1.05 -16.24
N PRO A 262 5.08 0.25 -15.21
CA PRO A 262 6.09 -0.22 -14.27
C PRO A 262 7.08 -1.17 -14.97
N PRO A 263 8.34 -0.76 -15.26
CA PRO A 263 9.32 -1.68 -15.82
C PRO A 263 9.74 -2.64 -14.71
N GLN A 264 9.58 -3.95 -14.91
CA GLN A 264 10.05 -5.04 -14.02
C GLN A 264 10.15 -4.63 -12.54
N LEU A 265 9.02 -4.13 -12.02
CA LEU A 265 8.61 -3.77 -10.65
C LEU A 265 9.61 -3.26 -9.60
N LEU A 266 10.92 -3.28 -9.77
CA LEU A 266 11.84 -3.36 -8.62
C LEU A 266 13.03 -2.40 -8.74
N LYS A 267 13.53 -2.04 -9.93
CA LYS A 267 14.68 -1.12 -10.04
C LYS A 267 14.37 0.34 -9.67
N VAL A 268 13.11 0.68 -9.41
CA VAL A 268 12.61 2.07 -9.44
C VAL A 268 12.27 2.66 -8.07
N PHE A 269 12.52 1.95 -6.96
CA PHE A 269 11.98 2.31 -5.65
C PHE A 269 12.68 3.44 -4.88
N ASN A 270 13.75 4.05 -5.42
CA ASN A 270 14.50 5.07 -4.66
C ASN A 270 13.73 6.39 -4.53
N THR A 271 12.89 6.77 -5.50
CA THR A 271 12.06 7.99 -5.47
C THR A 271 10.54 7.73 -5.49
N ILE A 272 10.11 6.51 -5.81
CA ILE A 272 8.70 6.19 -6.05
C ILE A 272 7.94 5.75 -4.79
N HIS A 273 8.61 5.42 -3.68
CA HIS A 273 7.93 4.89 -2.51
C HIS A 273 7.05 5.91 -1.75
N SER A 274 7.14 7.20 -2.08
CA SER A 274 6.17 8.25 -1.70
C SER A 274 4.94 8.28 -2.61
N LEU A 275 5.02 7.70 -3.80
CA LEU A 275 3.96 7.71 -4.81
C LEU A 275 3.26 6.36 -4.98
N LEU A 276 3.96 5.25 -4.75
CA LEU A 276 3.45 3.89 -4.89
C LEU A 276 3.76 3.03 -3.67
N HIS A 277 2.79 2.20 -3.30
CA HIS A 277 2.89 1.23 -2.23
C HIS A 277 2.72 -0.20 -2.72
N ILE A 278 3.45 -1.13 -2.10
CA ILE A 278 3.18 -2.56 -2.23
C ILE A 278 1.91 -2.90 -1.45
N ILE A 279 0.95 -3.50 -2.14
CA ILE A 279 -0.27 -4.05 -1.57
C ILE A 279 -0.06 -5.55 -1.37
N VAL A 280 -0.47 -6.02 -0.20
CA VAL A 280 -0.19 -7.37 0.31
C VAL A 280 -1.51 -8.07 0.59
N ASP A 281 -1.57 -9.37 0.33
CA ASP A 281 -2.74 -10.19 0.67
C ASP A 281 -2.78 -10.55 2.18
N ARG A 282 -3.83 -11.28 2.58
CA ARG A 282 -4.03 -11.71 3.98
C ARG A 282 -2.97 -12.68 4.50
N ASN A 283 -2.17 -13.28 3.62
CA ASN A 283 -1.12 -14.24 3.94
C ASN A 283 0.28 -13.62 3.82
N TYR A 284 0.36 -12.29 3.80
CA TYR A 284 1.60 -11.54 3.64
C TYR A 284 2.32 -11.79 2.31
N ARG A 285 1.60 -12.15 1.24
CA ARG A 285 2.16 -12.29 -0.11
C ARG A 285 1.98 -11.03 -0.92
N TYR A 286 2.93 -10.75 -1.80
CA TYR A 286 2.80 -9.68 -2.79
C TYR A 286 1.50 -9.88 -3.60
N SER A 287 0.68 -8.84 -3.66
CA SER A 287 -0.55 -8.83 -4.47
C SER A 287 -0.37 -7.93 -5.69
N LYS A 288 -0.12 -6.64 -5.47
CA LYS A 288 0.04 -5.63 -6.52
C LYS A 288 0.82 -4.43 -5.99
N VAL A 289 1.14 -3.50 -6.88
CA VAL A 289 1.53 -2.13 -6.52
C VAL A 289 0.35 -1.20 -6.78
N GLY A 290 0.06 -0.29 -5.86
CA GLY A 290 -0.99 0.72 -5.97
C GLY A 290 -0.44 2.11 -5.67
N VAL A 291 -1.21 3.15 -6.02
CA VAL A 291 -0.88 4.54 -5.68
C VAL A 291 -0.89 4.71 -4.15
N ALA A 292 -0.05 5.61 -3.65
CA ALA A 292 0.20 5.77 -2.22
C ALA A 292 -1.04 6.24 -1.44
N SER A 293 -1.83 7.13 -2.04
CA SER A 293 -3.07 7.70 -1.50
C SER A 293 -3.89 8.36 -2.61
N ASP A 294 -5.15 8.67 -2.32
CA ASP A 294 -6.05 9.43 -3.21
C ASP A 294 -5.50 10.82 -3.50
N TYR A 295 -4.85 11.43 -2.49
CA TYR A 295 -4.16 12.71 -2.66
C TYR A 295 -3.09 12.61 -3.74
N ILE A 296 -2.22 11.60 -3.68
CA ILE A 296 -1.18 11.39 -4.68
C ILE A 296 -1.79 11.10 -6.06
N ALA A 297 -2.85 10.30 -6.12
CA ALA A 297 -3.55 10.03 -7.36
C ALA A 297 -4.07 11.33 -8.00
N HIS A 298 -4.71 12.18 -7.20
CA HIS A 298 -5.17 13.51 -7.62
C HIS A 298 -4.01 14.40 -8.09
N GLU A 299 -2.94 14.50 -7.30
CA GLU A 299 -1.80 15.36 -7.60
C GLU A 299 -1.05 14.96 -8.87
N ILE A 300 -0.93 13.65 -9.15
CA ILE A 300 -0.41 13.14 -10.42
C ILE A 300 -1.34 13.52 -11.56
N CYS A 301 -2.66 13.32 -11.39
CA CYS A 301 -3.64 13.65 -12.42
C CYS A 301 -3.64 15.14 -12.80
N VAL A 302 -3.52 16.02 -11.80
CA VAL A 302 -3.48 17.48 -12.02
C VAL A 302 -2.18 17.91 -12.70
N ARG A 303 -1.01 17.52 -12.17
CA ARG A 303 0.29 17.97 -12.70
C ARG A 303 0.63 17.37 -14.04
N HIS A 304 0.33 16.09 -14.22
CA HIS A 304 0.66 15.34 -15.43
C HIS A 304 -0.52 15.17 -16.36
N TYR A 305 -1.55 16.02 -16.24
CA TYR A 305 -2.78 15.93 -17.04
C TYR A 305 -2.51 15.71 -18.54
N ASN A 306 -1.69 16.56 -19.17
CA ASN A 306 -1.37 16.46 -20.59
C ASN A 306 -0.58 15.19 -20.95
N TYR A 307 0.35 14.79 -20.07
CA TYR A 307 1.15 13.58 -20.22
C TYR A 307 0.29 12.32 -20.08
N MET A 308 -0.55 12.26 -19.04
CA MET A 308 -1.52 11.22 -18.82
C MET A 308 -2.51 11.12 -19.97
N ILE A 309 -3.07 12.23 -20.45
CA ILE A 309 -4.02 12.22 -21.56
C ILE A 309 -3.39 11.69 -22.86
N SER A 310 -2.18 12.13 -23.22
CA SER A 310 -1.45 11.66 -24.41
C SER A 310 -1.04 10.19 -24.32
N HIS A 311 -0.74 9.69 -23.12
CA HIS A 311 -0.35 8.29 -22.90
C HIS A 311 -1.55 7.38 -22.64
N LEU A 312 -2.63 7.88 -22.02
CA LEU A 312 -3.89 7.16 -21.80
C LEU A 312 -4.44 6.67 -23.13
N GLN A 313 -4.35 7.46 -24.21
CA GLN A 313 -4.71 6.97 -25.56
C GLN A 313 -3.91 5.73 -25.98
N THR A 314 -2.61 5.68 -25.66
CA THR A 314 -1.73 4.55 -25.94
C THR A 314 -1.99 3.35 -25.00
N PHE A 315 -2.33 3.61 -23.74
CA PHE A 315 -2.68 2.58 -22.75
C PHE A 315 -4.05 1.96 -22.97
N LEU A 316 -5.02 2.80 -23.31
CA LEU A 316 -6.39 2.42 -23.59
C LEU A 316 -6.50 1.76 -24.96
N GLY A 317 -5.62 2.09 -25.92
CA GLY A 317 -5.49 1.37 -27.20
C GLY A 317 -4.78 0.01 -27.11
N GLY A 318 -4.25 -0.37 -25.94
CA GLY A 318 -3.66 -1.70 -25.65
C GLY A 318 -4.58 -2.58 -24.80
N SER A 319 -4.13 -3.77 -24.39
CA SER A 319 -4.93 -4.63 -23.49
C SER A 319 -5.20 -3.94 -22.14
N PRO A 320 -6.45 -3.95 -21.64
CA PRO A 320 -6.81 -3.37 -20.34
C PRO A 320 -5.89 -3.82 -19.20
N SER A 321 -5.38 -2.87 -18.42
CA SER A 321 -4.61 -3.09 -17.19
C SER A 321 -5.34 -2.53 -15.98
N VAL A 322 -4.96 -2.98 -14.77
CA VAL A 322 -5.51 -2.45 -13.50
C VAL A 322 -5.29 -0.94 -13.39
N ILE A 323 -4.15 -0.46 -13.89
CA ILE A 323 -3.76 0.95 -13.82
C ILE A 323 -4.57 1.78 -14.81
N SER A 324 -4.76 1.30 -16.05
CA SER A 324 -5.58 2.01 -17.05
C SER A 324 -7.05 2.10 -16.64
N ARG A 325 -7.59 1.08 -15.94
CA ARG A 325 -8.93 1.15 -15.35
C ARG A 325 -9.05 2.27 -14.32
N HIS A 326 -8.17 2.25 -13.32
CA HIS A 326 -8.21 3.20 -12.22
C HIS A 326 -7.98 4.65 -12.68
N LEU A 327 -7.04 4.88 -13.60
CA LEU A 327 -6.80 6.21 -14.15
C LEU A 327 -7.98 6.73 -14.98
N PHE A 328 -8.65 5.85 -15.73
CA PHE A 328 -9.82 6.24 -16.53
C PHE A 328 -11.03 6.58 -15.63
N GLU A 329 -11.22 5.83 -14.54
CA GLU A 329 -12.21 6.13 -13.52
C GLU A 329 -11.97 7.49 -12.84
N ILE A 330 -10.74 7.78 -12.41
CA ILE A 330 -10.37 9.10 -11.84
C ILE A 330 -10.64 10.23 -12.85
N TYR A 331 -10.23 10.04 -14.12
CA TYR A 331 -10.48 11.01 -15.18
C TYR A 331 -11.98 11.25 -15.39
N GLY A 332 -12.75 10.15 -15.42
CA GLY A 332 -14.19 10.17 -15.56
C GLY A 332 -14.88 10.92 -14.43
N ASN A 333 -14.60 10.56 -13.18
CA ASN A 333 -15.13 11.22 -11.99
C ASN A 333 -14.84 12.73 -12.01
N ARG A 334 -13.62 13.13 -12.40
CA ARG A 334 -13.27 14.55 -12.52
C ARG A 334 -14.08 15.27 -13.61
N VAL A 335 -14.28 14.66 -14.76
CA VAL A 335 -15.07 15.27 -15.85
C VAL A 335 -16.54 15.40 -15.47
N PHE A 336 -17.10 14.36 -14.84
CA PHE A 336 -18.53 14.32 -14.49
C PHE A 336 -18.86 15.22 -13.29
N SER A 337 -17.96 15.36 -12.32
CA SER A 337 -18.13 16.30 -11.20
C SER A 337 -18.12 17.76 -11.65
N MET A 338 -17.29 18.13 -12.64
CA MET A 338 -17.29 19.50 -13.20
C MET A 338 -18.53 19.79 -14.07
N GLY A 339 -19.07 18.76 -14.72
CA GLY A 339 -20.18 18.88 -15.66
C GLY A 339 -19.86 19.78 -16.86
N GLY A 340 -20.89 20.20 -17.58
CA GLY A 340 -20.79 21.19 -18.65
C GLY A 340 -20.28 20.68 -20.01
N LYS A 341 -19.98 19.38 -20.13
CA LYS A 341 -19.59 18.75 -21.41
C LYS A 341 -20.78 18.10 -22.10
N LYS A 342 -20.74 18.09 -23.43
CA LYS A 342 -21.59 17.23 -24.25
C LYS A 342 -20.86 15.93 -24.56
N LEU A 343 -21.51 14.80 -24.35
CA LEU A 343 -20.97 13.47 -24.61
C LEU A 343 -21.92 12.70 -25.53
N ASN A 344 -21.36 11.88 -26.42
CA ASN A 344 -22.15 10.97 -27.23
C ASN A 344 -22.66 9.81 -26.38
N CYS A 345 -23.91 9.41 -26.59
CA CYS A 345 -24.59 8.36 -25.86
C CYS A 345 -25.27 7.40 -26.83
N ARG A 346 -25.21 6.09 -26.58
CA ARG A 346 -26.05 5.08 -27.26
C ARG A 346 -26.90 4.32 -26.27
N ASP A 347 -28.12 4.00 -26.67
CA ASP A 347 -29.00 3.08 -25.93
C ASP A 347 -28.54 1.63 -26.19
N LEU A 348 -28.29 0.87 -25.12
CA LEU A 348 -27.82 -0.52 -25.22
C LEU A 348 -28.95 -1.54 -25.21
N GLN A 349 -30.22 -1.12 -25.19
CA GLN A 349 -31.36 -2.05 -25.14
C GLN A 349 -31.63 -2.76 -26.47
N ASN A 350 -31.20 -2.16 -27.58
CA ASN A 350 -31.31 -2.76 -28.91
C ASN A 350 -29.91 -2.87 -29.52
N GLU A 351 -29.36 -4.08 -29.57
CA GLU A 351 -27.99 -4.34 -30.07
C GLU A 351 -27.79 -3.92 -31.54
N ASN A 352 -28.88 -3.81 -32.31
CA ASN A 352 -28.83 -3.38 -33.71
C ASN A 352 -28.86 -1.85 -33.87
N ASN A 353 -29.13 -1.10 -32.80
CA ASN A 353 -29.16 0.35 -32.84
C ASN A 353 -27.77 0.95 -32.59
N GLN A 354 -27.20 1.56 -33.62
CA GLN A 354 -25.94 2.29 -33.52
C GLN A 354 -26.13 3.81 -33.48
N GLU A 355 -27.37 4.31 -33.51
CA GLU A 355 -27.61 5.74 -33.39
C GLU A 355 -27.14 6.27 -32.03
N SER A 356 -26.32 7.31 -32.09
CA SER A 356 -25.88 8.05 -30.91
C SER A 356 -26.59 9.39 -30.82
N PHE A 357 -26.88 9.82 -29.60
CA PHE A 357 -27.41 11.15 -29.29
C PHE A 357 -26.52 11.85 -28.27
N GLU A 358 -26.56 13.18 -28.22
CA GLU A 358 -25.76 13.94 -27.26
C GLU A 358 -26.47 14.03 -25.89
N ILE A 359 -25.74 13.76 -24.81
CA ILE A 359 -26.13 14.11 -23.45
C ILE A 359 -25.27 15.27 -22.96
N TYR A 360 -25.91 16.29 -22.40
CA TYR A 360 -25.22 17.37 -21.68
C TYR A 360 -25.04 16.98 -20.21
N LEU A 361 -23.81 16.93 -19.73
CA LEU A 361 -23.51 16.74 -18.32
C LEU A 361 -23.91 17.98 -17.54
N GLN A 362 -24.80 17.82 -16.57
CA GLN A 362 -25.29 18.93 -15.76
C GLN A 362 -24.15 19.49 -14.90
N LYS A 363 -24.04 20.82 -14.82
CA LYS A 363 -23.17 21.49 -13.85
C LYS A 363 -23.88 21.56 -12.51
N PHE A 364 -23.14 21.33 -11.43
CA PHE A 364 -23.64 21.43 -10.07
C PHE A 364 -22.84 22.49 -9.31
N ASP A 365 -23.53 23.38 -8.61
CA ASP A 365 -22.90 24.42 -7.78
C ASP A 365 -22.45 23.89 -6.41
N LEU A 366 -22.86 22.67 -6.07
CA LEU A 366 -22.54 21.99 -4.82
C LEU A 366 -21.29 21.10 -4.98
N PRO A 367 -20.43 21.02 -3.95
CA PRO A 367 -19.25 20.16 -4.00
C PRO A 367 -19.61 18.67 -4.10
N THR A 368 -18.70 17.88 -4.69
CA THR A 368 -18.82 16.42 -4.77
C THR A 368 -18.86 15.82 -3.36
N THR A 369 -19.75 14.85 -3.14
CA THR A 369 -19.88 14.10 -1.87
C THR A 369 -19.64 12.61 -2.14
N SER A 370 -19.08 11.87 -1.18
CA SER A 370 -18.88 10.42 -1.32
C SER A 370 -19.87 9.58 -0.51
N PHE A 371 -20.19 8.37 -0.97
CA PHE A 371 -21.09 7.43 -0.26
C PHE A 371 -20.68 5.95 -0.36
N ARG A 372 -21.18 5.12 0.56
CA ARG A 372 -20.89 3.68 0.73
C ARG A 372 -22.16 2.85 0.67
N GLN A 373 -22.03 1.52 0.61
CA GLN A 373 -23.16 0.59 0.72
C GLN A 373 -24.05 0.84 1.95
N ASN A 374 -23.46 1.22 3.09
CA ASN A 374 -24.18 1.49 4.34
C ASN A 374 -24.56 2.98 4.50
N THR A 375 -24.13 3.85 3.60
CA THR A 375 -24.42 5.29 3.61
C THR A 375 -25.07 5.75 2.30
N ILE A 376 -25.74 4.85 1.58
CA ILE A 376 -26.53 5.20 0.40
C ILE A 376 -27.46 6.35 0.80
N PRO A 377 -27.48 7.45 0.02
CA PRO A 377 -28.34 8.59 0.29
C PRO A 377 -29.79 8.16 0.49
N LEU A 378 -30.48 8.78 1.47
CA LEU A 378 -31.89 8.50 1.75
C LEU A 378 -32.82 9.04 0.65
N ALA A 379 -32.32 9.95 -0.19
CA ALA A 379 -33.00 10.51 -1.35
C ALA A 379 -32.02 10.62 -2.52
N LEU A 380 -32.54 10.75 -3.75
CA LEU A 380 -31.68 10.96 -4.92
C LEU A 380 -30.83 12.23 -4.72
N PRO A 381 -29.51 12.16 -4.90
CA PRO A 381 -28.62 13.31 -4.76
C PRO A 381 -29.02 14.49 -5.65
N THR A 382 -28.77 15.70 -5.16
CA THR A 382 -28.96 16.95 -5.92
C THR A 382 -27.71 17.37 -6.70
N SER A 383 -26.56 16.71 -6.46
CA SER A 383 -25.29 16.93 -7.15
C SER A 383 -24.62 15.60 -7.51
N TYR A 384 -23.38 15.67 -8.01
CA TYR A 384 -22.56 14.50 -8.34
C TYR A 384 -21.98 13.85 -7.08
N TYR A 385 -22.24 12.55 -6.91
CA TYR A 385 -21.80 11.78 -5.75
C TYR A 385 -20.94 10.60 -6.22
N GLU A 386 -19.76 10.45 -5.64
CA GLU A 386 -18.81 9.36 -5.93
C GLU A 386 -18.98 8.22 -4.92
N THR A 387 -18.75 7.00 -5.35
CA THR A 387 -18.72 5.86 -4.42
C THR A 387 -17.34 5.79 -3.79
N SER A 388 -17.22 5.52 -2.48
CA SER A 388 -15.89 5.41 -1.87
C SER A 388 -15.26 4.03 -2.11
N ASP A 389 -13.93 3.99 -2.26
CA ASP A 389 -13.02 2.86 -2.54
C ASP A 389 -13.11 1.57 -1.69
N ASP A 390 -14.09 1.43 -0.82
CA ASP A 390 -14.36 0.18 -0.12
C ASP A 390 -15.13 -0.76 -1.07
N ASP A 391 -14.57 -1.94 -1.39
CA ASP A 391 -15.05 -3.09 -2.22
C ASP A 391 -16.53 -3.55 -2.07
N THR A 392 -17.34 -2.79 -1.34
CA THR A 392 -18.75 -3.01 -1.01
C THR A 392 -19.73 -2.70 -2.15
N PHE A 393 -19.29 -2.07 -3.25
CA PHE A 393 -20.21 -1.59 -4.29
C PHE A 393 -19.69 -1.76 -5.74
N PRO A 394 -19.80 -2.95 -6.34
CA PRO A 394 -19.16 -3.29 -7.62
C PRO A 394 -20.01 -2.96 -8.87
N ALA A 395 -21.04 -2.13 -8.75
CA ALA A 395 -22.05 -1.95 -9.80
C ALA A 395 -22.00 -0.62 -10.53
N ILE A 396 -21.60 0.45 -9.81
CA ILE A 396 -21.51 1.83 -10.28
C ILE A 396 -20.38 2.48 -9.49
N ASP A 397 -19.71 3.46 -10.08
CA ASP A 397 -18.63 4.24 -9.45
C ASP A 397 -19.15 5.62 -9.00
N ALA A 398 -20.27 6.08 -9.57
CA ALA A 398 -20.88 7.37 -9.20
C ALA A 398 -22.39 7.42 -9.50
N ILE A 399 -23.05 8.43 -8.93
CA ILE A 399 -24.47 8.75 -9.13
C ILE A 399 -24.68 10.27 -9.24
N SER A 400 -25.65 10.70 -10.06
CA SER A 400 -26.16 12.06 -10.10
C SER A 400 -27.66 12.07 -10.39
N PRO A 401 -28.34 13.24 -10.39
CA PRO A 401 -29.71 13.36 -10.87
C PRO A 401 -29.97 12.79 -12.27
N GLN A 402 -28.94 12.68 -13.11
CA GLN A 402 -29.04 12.21 -14.50
C GLN A 402 -29.01 10.68 -14.62
N GLY A 403 -28.41 9.99 -13.65
CA GLY A 403 -28.28 8.54 -13.67
C GLY A 403 -27.12 8.04 -12.81
N MET A 404 -26.83 6.76 -12.99
CA MET A 404 -25.71 6.05 -12.37
C MET A 404 -24.61 5.85 -13.40
N PHE A 405 -23.35 5.93 -12.99
CA PHE A 405 -22.19 5.86 -13.89
C PHE A 405 -21.25 4.74 -13.47
N GLN A 406 -20.82 3.93 -14.44
CA GLN A 406 -19.76 2.94 -14.30
C GLN A 406 -18.69 3.24 -15.35
N PHE A 407 -17.49 3.60 -14.93
CA PHE A 407 -16.34 3.82 -15.80
C PHE A 407 -15.69 2.47 -16.11
N THR A 408 -15.47 2.18 -17.39
CA THR A 408 -14.79 0.96 -17.81
C THR A 408 -13.98 1.17 -19.08
N VAL A 409 -12.89 0.43 -19.17
CA VAL A 409 -12.02 0.34 -20.36
C VAL A 409 -12.10 -1.05 -21.01
N GLU A 410 -12.78 -1.99 -20.35
CA GLU A 410 -13.03 -3.34 -20.83
C GLU A 410 -14.33 -3.39 -21.64
N SER A 411 -14.37 -4.21 -22.69
CA SER A 411 -15.58 -4.43 -23.51
C SER A 411 -16.68 -5.21 -22.78
N GLU A 412 -16.27 -6.00 -21.78
CA GLU A 412 -17.16 -6.77 -20.91
C GLU A 412 -16.95 -6.32 -19.46
N HIS A 413 -18.02 -5.82 -18.84
CA HIS A 413 -18.05 -5.38 -17.44
C HIS A 413 -19.36 -5.84 -16.79
N PRO A 414 -19.44 -7.12 -16.38
CA PRO A 414 -20.67 -7.69 -15.81
C PRO A 414 -21.15 -6.93 -14.57
N ILE A 415 -22.45 -6.68 -14.49
CA ILE A 415 -23.09 -5.96 -13.40
C ILE A 415 -23.19 -6.87 -12.18
N ARG A 416 -22.54 -6.48 -11.09
CA ARG A 416 -22.52 -7.21 -9.80
C ARG A 416 -23.35 -6.45 -8.74
N GLY A 417 -23.46 -6.99 -7.53
CA GLY A 417 -24.02 -6.23 -6.40
C GLY A 417 -25.51 -5.85 -6.49
N ILE A 418 -26.32 -6.68 -7.17
CA ILE A 418 -27.73 -6.41 -7.53
C ILE A 418 -28.60 -5.88 -6.39
N GLN A 419 -28.45 -6.41 -5.17
CA GLN A 419 -29.25 -5.95 -4.03
C GLN A 419 -29.04 -4.46 -3.71
N VAL A 420 -27.80 -4.00 -3.85
CA VAL A 420 -27.44 -2.60 -3.58
C VAL A 420 -27.91 -1.73 -4.75
N LEU A 421 -27.71 -2.19 -5.98
CA LEU A 421 -28.18 -1.50 -7.18
C LEU A 421 -29.71 -1.31 -7.17
N LYS A 422 -30.48 -2.28 -6.67
CA LYS A 422 -31.94 -2.14 -6.48
C LYS A 422 -32.30 -1.00 -5.51
N LYS A 423 -31.53 -0.81 -4.43
CA LYS A 423 -31.74 0.32 -3.50
C LYS A 423 -31.49 1.66 -4.18
N VAL A 424 -30.44 1.74 -5.00
CA VAL A 424 -30.13 2.96 -5.75
C VAL A 424 -31.19 3.24 -6.83
N CYS A 425 -31.64 2.22 -7.55
CA CYS A 425 -32.75 2.37 -8.50
C CYS A 425 -34.02 2.92 -7.84
N LYS A 426 -34.29 2.53 -6.58
CA LYS A 426 -35.43 3.05 -5.82
C LYS A 426 -35.36 4.57 -5.62
N LEU A 427 -34.17 5.15 -5.43
CA LEU A 427 -34.00 6.61 -5.27
C LEU A 427 -34.53 7.39 -6.48
N PHE A 428 -34.32 6.88 -7.69
CA PHE A 428 -34.86 7.47 -8.91
C PHE A 428 -36.38 7.31 -8.96
N LYS A 429 -36.90 6.12 -8.65
CA LYS A 429 -38.34 5.84 -8.65
C LYS A 429 -39.13 6.68 -7.65
N ASP A 430 -38.58 6.88 -6.46
CA ASP A 430 -39.19 7.70 -5.41
C ASP A 430 -39.34 9.17 -5.87
N GLN A 431 -38.56 9.60 -6.88
CA GLN A 431 -38.71 10.89 -7.58
C GLN A 431 -39.40 10.78 -8.95
N GLN A 432 -40.08 9.67 -9.25
CA GLN A 432 -40.74 9.40 -10.53
C GLN A 432 -39.80 9.49 -11.75
N LYS A 433 -38.51 9.20 -11.56
CA LYS A 433 -37.50 9.13 -12.61
C LYS A 433 -37.19 7.69 -12.99
N GLU A 434 -36.93 7.47 -14.27
CA GLU A 434 -36.45 6.19 -14.78
C GLU A 434 -34.98 5.98 -14.36
N PRO A 435 -34.63 4.82 -13.75
CA PRO A 435 -33.25 4.52 -13.39
C PRO A 435 -32.43 4.17 -14.64
N LYS A 436 -31.30 4.86 -14.82
CA LYS A 436 -30.38 4.69 -15.96
C LYS A 436 -28.98 4.38 -15.47
N LEU A 437 -28.37 3.34 -16.03
CA LEU A 437 -26.97 3.00 -15.84
C LEU A 437 -26.18 3.33 -17.11
N PHE A 438 -25.24 4.26 -16.99
CA PHE A 438 -24.35 4.65 -18.06
C PHE A 438 -22.99 3.98 -17.88
N PHE A 439 -22.59 3.14 -18.83
CA PHE A 439 -21.22 2.70 -18.98
C PHE A 439 -20.43 3.79 -19.69
N VAL A 440 -19.54 4.45 -18.98
CA VAL A 440 -18.67 5.48 -19.55
C VAL A 440 -17.42 4.79 -20.06
N VAL A 441 -17.13 4.95 -21.35
CA VAL A 441 -16.04 4.24 -22.03
C VAL A 441 -15.19 5.18 -22.87
N PRO A 442 -13.91 4.86 -23.10
CA PRO A 442 -13.09 5.62 -24.03
C PRO A 442 -13.59 5.48 -25.47
N THR A 443 -13.29 6.47 -26.32
CA THR A 443 -13.72 6.56 -27.73
C THR A 443 -13.58 5.26 -28.53
N HIS A 444 -12.47 4.54 -28.36
CA HIS A 444 -12.22 3.31 -29.13
C HIS A 444 -13.13 2.13 -28.74
N GLN A 445 -13.74 2.13 -27.55
CA GLN A 445 -14.73 1.13 -27.13
C GLN A 445 -16.16 1.54 -27.49
N PHE A 446 -16.42 2.82 -27.75
CA PHE A 446 -17.78 3.35 -27.79
C PHE A 446 -18.67 2.68 -28.85
N SER A 447 -18.16 2.43 -30.04
CA SER A 447 -18.92 1.83 -31.14
C SER A 447 -19.18 0.33 -30.95
N SER A 448 -18.26 -0.39 -30.31
CA SER A 448 -18.31 -1.84 -30.13
C SER A 448 -18.93 -2.28 -28.81
N PHE A 449 -19.08 -1.38 -27.82
CA PHE A 449 -19.59 -1.70 -26.50
C PHE A 449 -21.03 -2.21 -26.55
N LYS A 450 -21.30 -3.30 -25.82
CA LYS A 450 -22.60 -4.00 -25.81
C LYS A 450 -23.27 -3.93 -24.44
N LYS A 451 -24.54 -4.36 -24.39
CA LYS A 451 -25.29 -4.53 -23.16
C LYS A 451 -24.57 -5.53 -22.24
N GLN A 452 -24.46 -5.18 -20.97
CA GLN A 452 -23.75 -5.95 -19.96
C GLN A 452 -24.71 -6.87 -19.19
N VAL A 453 -24.24 -8.06 -18.85
CA VAL A 453 -25.02 -9.09 -18.16
C VAL A 453 -24.97 -8.94 -16.64
N PHE A 454 -26.02 -9.39 -15.96
CA PHE A 454 -26.08 -9.43 -14.50
C PHE A 454 -25.51 -10.75 -13.96
N VAL A 455 -24.55 -10.65 -13.04
CA VAL A 455 -23.88 -11.82 -12.43
C VAL A 455 -23.88 -11.76 -10.90
N GLY A 456 -23.85 -12.94 -10.28
CA GLY A 456 -23.76 -13.10 -8.83
C GLY A 456 -22.43 -12.59 -8.26
N LYS A 457 -22.36 -12.39 -6.94
CA LYS A 457 -21.14 -11.92 -6.25
C LYS A 457 -19.90 -12.79 -6.52
N SER A 458 -20.07 -14.10 -6.79
CA SER A 458 -19.01 -15.05 -7.12
C SER A 458 -18.66 -15.12 -8.62
N GLY A 459 -19.31 -14.32 -9.48
CA GLY A 459 -19.00 -14.21 -10.91
C GLY A 459 -19.53 -15.34 -11.81
N ASN A 460 -19.91 -16.50 -11.25
CA ASN A 460 -20.18 -17.73 -12.03
C ASN A 460 -21.66 -18.06 -12.27
N SER A 461 -22.59 -17.26 -11.74
CA SER A 461 -24.04 -17.50 -11.89
C SER A 461 -24.73 -16.28 -12.48
N SER A 462 -25.43 -16.45 -13.60
CA SER A 462 -26.38 -15.45 -14.11
C SER A 462 -27.48 -15.21 -13.07
N VAL A 463 -27.89 -13.96 -12.91
CA VAL A 463 -28.94 -13.56 -11.96
C VAL A 463 -30.00 -12.75 -12.70
N GLN A 464 -31.24 -12.77 -12.20
CA GLN A 464 -32.33 -12.00 -12.76
C GLN A 464 -31.98 -10.52 -12.95
N GLU A 465 -32.23 -10.03 -14.16
CA GLU A 465 -32.07 -8.61 -14.52
C GLU A 465 -32.99 -7.72 -13.66
N ILE A 466 -32.55 -6.48 -13.45
CA ILE A 466 -33.44 -5.42 -12.98
C ILE A 466 -34.16 -4.88 -14.21
N GLN A 467 -35.35 -5.42 -14.52
CA GLN A 467 -36.08 -5.14 -15.77
C GLN A 467 -36.25 -3.65 -16.11
N GLU A 468 -36.37 -2.82 -15.08
CA GLU A 468 -36.61 -1.38 -15.22
C GLU A 468 -35.31 -0.56 -15.36
N LEU A 469 -34.14 -1.16 -15.14
CA LEU A 469 -32.85 -0.48 -15.25
C LEU A 469 -32.40 -0.46 -16.71
N LYS A 470 -32.37 0.73 -17.32
CA LYS A 470 -31.86 0.89 -18.68
C LYS A 470 -30.36 1.08 -18.72
N GLN A 471 -29.71 0.39 -19.66
CA GLN A 471 -28.27 0.51 -19.89
C GLN A 471 -27.99 1.41 -21.10
N TYR A 472 -27.01 2.27 -20.93
CA TYR A 472 -26.52 3.19 -21.95
C TYR A 472 -25.00 3.12 -21.97
N VAL A 473 -24.39 3.48 -23.10
CA VAL A 473 -22.94 3.73 -23.17
C VAL A 473 -22.70 5.20 -23.48
N LEU A 474 -21.81 5.83 -22.73
CA LEU A 474 -21.32 7.19 -22.94
C LEU A 474 -19.90 7.16 -23.47
N GLU A 475 -19.67 7.89 -24.56
CA GLU A 475 -18.33 8.17 -25.05
C GLU A 475 -17.70 9.25 -24.17
N LEU A 476 -16.56 8.94 -23.56
CA LEU A 476 -15.71 9.93 -22.91
C LEU A 476 -14.38 10.03 -23.67
N PRO A 477 -14.24 11.05 -24.55
CA PRO A 477 -12.98 11.30 -25.23
C PRO A 477 -11.86 11.60 -24.23
N VAL A 478 -10.74 10.89 -24.38
CA VAL A 478 -9.53 11.11 -23.59
C VAL A 478 -8.55 11.85 -24.49
N GLY A 479 -8.34 13.15 -24.26
CA GLY A 479 -7.66 14.02 -25.23
C GLY A 479 -8.11 15.47 -25.12
N ILE A 480 -7.21 16.43 -25.31
CA ILE A 480 -7.62 17.82 -25.57
C ILE A 480 -8.17 17.88 -26.99
N LYS A 481 -9.43 18.31 -27.12
CA LYS A 481 -9.75 19.31 -28.13
C LYS A 481 -9.88 20.64 -27.41
#